data_AF-A0A2E0VF40-F1
#
_entry.id   AF-A0A2E0VF40-F1
#
_cell.length_a   1.000
_cell.length_b   1.000
_cell.length_c   1.000
_cell.angle_alpha   90.00
_cell.angle_beta   90.00
_cell.angle_gamma   90.00
#
_symmetry.space_group_name_H-M   'P 1'
#
loop_
_entity.id
_entity.type
_entity.pdbx_description
1 polymer ?
#
loop_
_entity_poly.entity_id
_entity_poly.type
_entity_poly.pdbx_seq_one_letter_code
_entity_poly.pdbx_strand_id
1 'polypeptide(L)'
;MSDIKPFYTTQLQAGLGLVDETKLLLSLYEKDLSANQLYEKALDSGLFPMVSARRLRNIVVECFAPRYIKTGGAEYLKRLATHLSSSAINQLFLIYTATANEILQDFIQEIYWDRYSGGRDSISTDDAKDFVGHAVREGKTQKPWSDSTIKRVSSYLIGCCADYGLLSGGRGSKRAIQPVRIQESTVLYLAYKLHFDGLGDNAVINHKSWALFGLDGSDVREELKRLAKNGWLIVQSAGDVTRIGWQFKSMEEVIDVITQS
;
A
#
# COMPACT_ATOMS: atom_id res chain seq x y z
N MET A 1 -18.37 -17.35 0.30
CA MET A 1 -19.06 -16.20 -0.30
C MET A 1 -18.14 -15.68 -1.39
N SER A 2 -18.64 -15.50 -2.62
CA SER A 2 -17.85 -14.84 -3.66
C SER A 2 -17.53 -13.43 -3.19
N ASP A 3 -16.26 -13.14 -2.88
CA ASP A 3 -15.82 -11.78 -2.58
C ASP A 3 -16.15 -10.91 -3.80
N ILE A 4 -17.17 -10.05 -3.68
CA ILE A 4 -17.48 -9.08 -4.72
C ILE A 4 -16.33 -8.09 -4.71
N LYS A 5 -15.43 -8.23 -5.69
CA LYS A 5 -14.30 -7.32 -5.86
C LYS A 5 -14.83 -5.89 -6.07
N PRO A 6 -14.34 -4.89 -5.33
CA PRO A 6 -14.82 -3.53 -5.47
C PRO A 6 -14.52 -3.00 -6.88
N PHE A 7 -15.44 -2.19 -7.43
CA PHE A 7 -15.20 -1.51 -8.69
C PHE A 7 -13.98 -0.59 -8.58
N TYR A 8 -13.21 -0.51 -9.66
CA TYR A 8 -12.15 0.49 -9.80
C TYR A 8 -12.75 1.89 -9.78
N THR A 9 -12.07 2.79 -9.06
CA THR A 9 -12.45 4.18 -8.92
C THR A 9 -11.36 5.09 -9.49
N THR A 10 -11.70 6.36 -9.69
CA THR A 10 -10.74 7.39 -10.10
C THR A 10 -10.01 8.02 -8.91
N GLN A 11 -10.12 7.45 -7.70
CA GLN A 11 -9.60 8.06 -6.47
C GLN A 11 -8.08 8.24 -6.48
N LEU A 12 -7.34 7.34 -7.14
CA LEU A 12 -5.90 7.48 -7.33
C LEU A 12 -5.50 8.80 -8.05
N GLN A 13 -6.42 9.42 -8.81
CA GLN A 13 -6.19 10.73 -9.43
C GLN A 13 -6.13 11.86 -8.41
N ALA A 14 -6.76 11.69 -7.24
CA ALA A 14 -6.73 12.69 -6.18
C ALA A 14 -5.35 12.78 -5.52
N GLY A 15 -4.50 11.76 -5.65
CA GLY A 15 -3.12 11.78 -5.18
C GLY A 15 -2.42 10.46 -5.47
N LEU A 16 -1.17 10.57 -5.95
CA LEU A 16 -0.26 9.44 -6.18
C LEU A 16 0.18 8.83 -4.82
N GLY A 17 1.49 8.58 -4.65
CA GLY A 17 2.03 8.09 -3.39
C GLY A 17 2.02 9.14 -2.28
N LEU A 18 2.29 10.42 -2.61
CA LEU A 18 2.30 11.55 -1.66
C LEU A 18 3.11 11.24 -0.39
N VAL A 19 4.31 10.65 -0.55
CA VAL A 19 5.11 10.10 0.54
C VAL A 19 5.47 11.18 1.57
N ASP A 20 5.95 12.33 1.10
CA ASP A 20 6.39 13.41 1.98
C ASP A 20 5.21 14.10 2.66
N GLU A 21 4.13 14.38 1.91
CA GLU A 21 2.91 14.92 2.51
C GLU A 21 2.28 13.97 3.52
N THR A 22 2.35 12.65 3.27
CA THR A 22 1.86 11.64 4.21
C THR A 22 2.67 11.68 5.51
N LYS A 23 4.00 11.78 5.45
CA LYS A 23 4.84 11.90 6.65
C LYS A 23 4.51 13.15 7.46
N LEU A 24 4.31 14.29 6.79
CA LEU A 24 3.90 15.54 7.43
C LEU A 24 2.50 15.44 8.05
N LEU A 25 1.54 14.81 7.37
CA LEU A 25 0.20 14.61 7.92
C LEU A 25 0.20 13.63 9.11
N LEU A 26 1.03 12.58 9.08
CA LEU A 26 1.21 11.67 10.20
C LEU A 26 1.79 12.38 11.43
N SER A 27 2.74 13.31 11.25
CA SER A 27 3.31 14.04 12.39
C SER A 27 2.25 14.91 13.10
N LEU A 28 1.30 15.44 12.35
CA LEU A 28 0.17 16.23 12.86
C LEU A 28 -1.00 15.40 13.40
N TYR A 29 -1.17 14.16 12.93
CA TYR A 29 -2.27 13.29 13.32
C TYR A 29 -2.24 12.95 14.82
N GLU A 30 -3.39 12.93 15.46
CA GLU A 30 -3.60 12.39 16.82
C GLU A 30 -4.80 11.45 16.75
N LYS A 31 -4.89 10.55 17.73
CA LYS A 31 -5.94 9.55 17.79
C LYS A 31 -7.33 10.20 17.68
N ASP A 32 -8.21 9.57 16.92
CA ASP A 32 -9.59 9.99 16.69
C ASP A 32 -9.77 11.34 15.96
N LEU A 33 -8.71 11.94 15.40
CA LEU A 33 -8.88 13.11 14.54
C LEU A 33 -9.69 12.77 13.28
N SER A 34 -10.71 13.58 13.02
CA SER A 34 -11.41 13.57 11.73
C SER A 34 -10.55 14.15 10.60
N ALA A 35 -10.88 13.79 9.36
CA ALA A 35 -10.20 14.35 8.18
C ALA A 35 -10.30 15.89 8.13
N ASN A 36 -11.42 16.48 8.56
CA ASN A 36 -11.58 17.92 8.60
C ASN A 36 -10.68 18.56 9.67
N GLN A 37 -10.62 17.99 10.88
CA GLN A 37 -9.72 18.49 11.92
C GLN A 37 -8.26 18.39 11.52
N LEU A 38 -7.86 17.29 10.87
CA LEU A 38 -6.50 17.14 10.37
C LEU A 38 -6.18 18.16 9.27
N TYR A 39 -7.15 18.45 8.40
CA TYR A 39 -6.99 19.48 7.38
C TYR A 39 -6.79 20.88 7.99
N GLU A 40 -7.62 21.28 8.96
CA GLU A 40 -7.45 22.58 9.63
C GLU A 40 -6.09 22.66 10.33
N LYS A 41 -5.69 21.61 11.05
CA LYS A 41 -4.38 21.55 11.72
C LYS A 41 -3.22 21.62 10.71
N ALA A 42 -3.35 20.97 9.56
CA ALA A 42 -2.37 21.03 8.49
C ALA A 42 -2.27 22.41 7.85
N LEU A 43 -3.41 23.09 7.67
CA LEU A 43 -3.47 24.46 7.16
C LEU A 43 -2.78 25.44 8.13
N ASP A 44 -3.08 25.33 9.42
CA ASP A 44 -2.53 26.20 10.47
C ASP A 44 -1.03 25.93 10.76
N SER A 45 -0.55 24.71 10.47
CA SER A 45 0.83 24.31 10.75
C SER A 45 1.90 25.04 9.93
N GLY A 46 1.54 25.56 8.75
CA GLY A 46 2.50 26.11 7.78
C GLY A 46 3.43 25.08 7.12
N LEU A 47 3.25 23.77 7.36
CA LEU A 47 4.12 22.70 6.83
C LEU A 47 3.94 22.41 5.33
N PHE A 48 2.93 23.00 4.69
CA PHE A 48 2.59 22.76 3.28
C PHE A 48 2.66 24.04 2.43
N PRO A 49 3.78 24.79 2.41
CA PRO A 49 3.85 26.13 1.81
C PRO A 49 3.64 26.12 0.28
N MET A 50 3.91 24.98 -0.37
CA MET A 50 3.76 24.82 -1.83
C MET A 50 2.42 24.22 -2.25
N VAL A 51 1.51 23.98 -1.29
CA VAL A 51 0.23 23.33 -1.53
C VAL A 51 -0.90 24.30 -1.21
N SER A 52 -1.69 24.68 -2.23
CA SER A 52 -2.89 25.50 -2.00
C SER A 52 -3.85 24.84 -0.99
N ALA A 53 -4.60 25.64 -0.21
CA ALA A 53 -5.57 25.13 0.76
C ALA A 53 -6.55 24.12 0.14
N ARG A 54 -7.06 24.39 -1.06
CA ARG A 54 -7.91 23.46 -1.81
C ARG A 54 -7.21 22.12 -2.09
N ARG A 55 -5.94 22.17 -2.54
CA ARG A 55 -5.16 20.95 -2.82
C ARG A 55 -4.88 20.17 -1.55
N LEU A 56 -4.54 20.85 -0.45
CA LEU A 56 -4.31 20.23 0.85
C LEU A 56 -5.56 19.52 1.35
N ARG A 57 -6.74 20.16 1.23
CA ARG A 57 -8.02 19.51 1.56
C ARG A 57 -8.24 18.24 0.75
N ASN A 58 -7.97 18.26 -0.56
CA ASN A 58 -8.09 17.07 -1.40
C ASN A 58 -7.11 15.97 -0.98
N ILE A 59 -5.86 16.32 -0.64
CA ILE A 59 -4.87 15.34 -0.15
C ILE A 59 -5.39 14.70 1.14
N VAL A 60 -5.87 15.49 2.09
CA VAL A 60 -6.34 14.98 3.39
C VAL A 60 -7.60 14.11 3.23
N VAL A 61 -8.62 14.62 2.53
CA VAL A 61 -9.94 13.97 2.44
C VAL A 61 -9.97 12.80 1.47
N GLU A 62 -9.33 12.93 0.31
CA GLU A 62 -9.43 11.94 -0.77
C GLU A 62 -8.27 10.92 -0.76
N CYS A 63 -7.14 11.23 -0.11
CA CYS A 63 -5.97 10.35 -0.09
C CYS A 63 -5.63 9.87 1.33
N PHE A 64 -5.31 10.78 2.24
CA PHE A 64 -4.81 10.41 3.56
C PHE A 64 -5.88 9.71 4.41
N ALA A 65 -7.07 10.29 4.52
CA ALA A 65 -8.12 9.76 5.38
C ALA A 65 -8.61 8.36 4.94
N PRO A 66 -8.88 8.09 3.65
CA PRO A 66 -9.25 6.74 3.19
C PRO A 66 -8.14 5.71 3.40
N ARG A 67 -6.86 6.11 3.23
CA ARG A 67 -5.72 5.20 3.35
C ARG A 67 -5.36 4.88 4.79
N TYR A 68 -5.39 5.87 5.69
CA TYR A 68 -4.76 5.74 7.00
C TYR A 68 -5.71 6.00 8.18
N ILE A 69 -6.68 6.91 8.06
CA ILE A 69 -7.62 7.17 9.17
C ILE A 69 -8.68 6.06 9.22
N LYS A 70 -9.35 5.79 8.10
CA LYS A 70 -10.42 4.77 8.02
C LYS A 70 -9.93 3.35 8.31
N THR A 71 -8.65 3.09 8.11
CA THR A 71 -8.02 1.78 8.29
C THR A 71 -7.33 1.62 9.66
N GLY A 72 -7.34 2.68 10.48
CA GLY A 72 -6.58 2.75 11.74
C GLY A 72 -5.06 2.85 11.56
N GLY A 73 -4.54 2.83 10.32
CA GLY A 73 -3.12 2.83 10.04
C GLY A 73 -2.39 4.10 10.50
N ALA A 74 -3.06 5.25 10.58
CA ALA A 74 -2.44 6.52 10.94
C ALA A 74 -1.80 6.51 12.35
N GLU A 75 -2.47 5.87 13.32
CA GLU A 75 -1.98 5.74 14.70
C GLU A 75 -0.65 4.97 14.74
N TYR A 76 -0.58 3.89 13.97
CA TYR A 76 0.60 3.01 13.92
C TYR A 76 1.74 3.59 13.09
N LEU A 77 1.41 4.07 11.89
CA LEU A 77 2.39 4.58 10.94
C LEU A 77 3.05 5.88 11.41
N LYS A 78 2.39 6.67 12.27
CA LYS A 78 2.99 7.88 12.84
C LYS A 78 4.29 7.57 13.58
N ARG A 79 4.28 6.53 14.42
CA ARG A 79 5.48 6.09 15.13
C ARG A 79 6.49 5.46 14.17
N LEU A 80 6.04 4.57 13.28
CA LEU A 80 6.94 3.89 12.36
C LEU A 80 7.64 4.85 11.39
N ALA A 81 6.98 5.92 10.94
CA ALA A 81 7.54 6.87 9.98
C ALA A 81 8.76 7.65 10.50
N THR A 82 8.97 7.73 11.82
CA THR A 82 10.13 8.39 12.42
C THR A 82 11.30 7.44 12.70
N HIS A 83 11.07 6.13 12.71
CA HIS A 83 12.07 5.12 13.07
C HIS A 83 12.51 4.26 11.88
N LEU A 84 11.58 3.98 10.96
CA LEU A 84 11.85 3.15 9.81
C LEU A 84 12.65 3.88 8.72
N SER A 85 13.47 3.13 8.00
CA SER A 85 14.11 3.62 6.78
C SER A 85 13.08 4.06 5.73
N SER A 86 13.48 4.96 4.84
CA SER A 86 12.60 5.43 3.75
C SER A 86 12.04 4.30 2.90
N SER A 87 12.81 3.24 2.65
CA SER A 87 12.34 2.09 1.89
C SER A 87 11.32 1.26 2.68
N ALA A 88 11.55 1.03 3.98
CA ALA A 88 10.64 0.29 4.84
C ALA A 88 9.27 0.98 4.97
N ILE A 89 9.27 2.28 5.31
CA ILE A 89 8.02 3.02 5.49
C ILE A 89 7.27 3.17 4.17
N ASN A 90 7.98 3.28 3.04
CA ASN A 90 7.35 3.30 1.72
C ASN A 90 6.61 1.99 1.40
N GLN A 91 7.09 0.84 1.85
CA GLN A 91 6.37 -0.43 1.67
C GLN A 91 5.04 -0.43 2.45
N LEU A 92 5.03 0.12 3.67
CA LEU A 92 3.79 0.27 4.43
C LEU A 92 2.81 1.24 3.76
N PHE A 93 3.29 2.39 3.28
CA PHE A 93 2.46 3.32 2.52
C PHE A 93 1.91 2.73 1.22
N LEU A 94 2.71 1.90 0.53
CA LEU A 94 2.27 1.15 -0.64
C LEU A 94 1.11 0.21 -0.30
N ILE A 95 1.23 -0.59 0.77
CA ILE A 95 0.18 -1.52 1.22
C ILE A 95 -1.15 -0.80 1.47
N TYR A 96 -1.12 0.31 2.21
CA TYR A 96 -2.34 1.08 2.50
C TYR A 96 -2.91 1.77 1.27
N THR A 97 -2.05 2.26 0.37
CA THR A 97 -2.50 2.90 -0.87
C THR A 97 -3.12 1.89 -1.83
N ALA A 98 -2.53 0.71 -1.98
CA ALA A 98 -3.08 -0.37 -2.80
C ALA A 98 -4.38 -0.93 -2.22
N THR A 99 -4.46 -1.11 -0.91
CA THR A 99 -5.71 -1.52 -0.22
C THR A 99 -6.84 -0.52 -0.46
N ALA A 100 -6.55 0.78 -0.45
CA ALA A 100 -7.53 1.81 -0.76
C ALA A 100 -7.83 1.97 -2.27
N ASN A 101 -6.99 1.40 -3.16
CA ASN A 101 -7.09 1.55 -4.61
C ASN A 101 -6.86 0.20 -5.31
N GLU A 102 -7.92 -0.59 -5.46
CA GLU A 102 -7.84 -1.94 -6.04
C GLU A 102 -7.13 -1.99 -7.41
N ILE A 103 -7.33 -0.96 -8.23
CA ILE A 103 -6.67 -0.86 -9.53
C ILE A 103 -5.14 -0.79 -9.43
N LEU A 104 -4.59 -0.22 -8.35
CA LEU A 104 -3.15 -0.19 -8.11
C LEU A 104 -2.64 -1.57 -7.67
N GLN A 105 -3.37 -2.24 -6.77
CA GLN A 105 -3.08 -3.61 -6.34
C GLN A 105 -2.99 -4.54 -7.57
N ASP A 106 -4.01 -4.51 -8.42
CA ASP A 106 -4.09 -5.35 -9.60
C ASP A 106 -3.05 -4.96 -10.65
N PHE A 107 -2.78 -3.67 -10.87
CA PHE A 107 -1.74 -3.24 -11.80
C PHE A 107 -0.36 -3.75 -11.39
N ILE A 108 -0.03 -3.71 -10.10
CA ILE A 108 1.25 -4.23 -9.60
C ILE A 108 1.31 -5.75 -9.79
N GLN A 109 0.24 -6.45 -9.42
CA GLN A 109 0.19 -7.91 -9.54
C GLN A 109 0.23 -8.41 -10.98
N GLU A 110 -0.57 -7.82 -11.87
CA GLU A 110 -0.78 -8.30 -13.24
C GLU A 110 0.22 -7.73 -14.23
N ILE A 111 0.71 -6.50 -14.03
CA ILE A 111 1.58 -5.82 -15.00
C ILE A 111 3.01 -5.71 -14.50
N TYR A 112 3.23 -5.22 -13.28
CA TYR A 112 4.60 -5.04 -12.78
C TYR A 112 5.32 -6.38 -12.63
N TRP A 113 4.70 -7.37 -11.96
CA TRP A 113 5.34 -8.67 -11.75
C TRP A 113 5.43 -9.52 -13.02
N ASP A 114 4.47 -9.45 -13.94
CA ASP A 114 4.58 -10.06 -15.27
C ASP A 114 5.81 -9.52 -16.03
N ARG A 115 5.95 -8.20 -16.07
CA ARG A 115 7.07 -7.56 -16.77
C ARG A 115 8.41 -7.87 -16.10
N TYR A 116 8.48 -7.81 -14.77
CA TYR A 116 9.69 -8.09 -14.01
C TYR A 116 10.14 -9.56 -14.17
N SER A 117 9.23 -10.51 -13.96
CA SER A 117 9.54 -11.95 -14.08
C SER A 117 9.82 -12.37 -15.52
N GLY A 118 9.21 -11.69 -16.51
CA GLY A 118 9.51 -11.83 -17.93
C GLY A 118 10.84 -11.21 -18.38
N GLY A 119 11.66 -10.68 -17.46
CA GLY A 119 12.99 -10.13 -17.75
C GLY A 119 12.97 -8.78 -18.48
N ARG A 120 11.84 -8.07 -18.46
CA ARG A 120 11.75 -6.72 -19.04
C ARG A 120 12.44 -5.72 -18.12
N ASP A 121 13.01 -4.69 -18.72
CA ASP A 121 13.70 -3.62 -18.00
C ASP A 121 12.80 -2.45 -17.63
N SER A 122 11.60 -2.38 -18.22
CA SER A 122 10.75 -1.19 -18.17
C SER A 122 9.26 -1.46 -18.34
N ILE A 123 8.45 -0.55 -17.81
CA ILE A 123 7.00 -0.46 -18.02
C ILE A 123 6.69 0.85 -18.75
N SER A 124 5.88 0.76 -19.80
CA SER A 124 5.45 1.89 -20.61
C SER A 124 4.08 2.44 -20.20
N THR A 125 3.79 3.67 -20.62
CA THR A 125 2.46 4.27 -20.46
C THR A 125 1.40 3.52 -21.27
N ASP A 126 1.79 2.88 -22.37
CA ASP A 126 0.86 2.10 -23.17
C ASP A 126 0.49 0.78 -22.47
N ASP A 127 1.45 0.12 -21.79
CA ASP A 127 1.13 -1.04 -20.93
C ASP A 127 0.04 -0.69 -19.89
N ALA A 128 0.18 0.49 -19.26
CA ALA A 128 -0.80 0.98 -18.30
C ALA A 128 -2.16 1.34 -18.93
N LYS A 129 -2.17 1.96 -20.12
CA LYS A 129 -3.41 2.26 -20.85
C LYS A 129 -4.13 1.01 -21.29
N ASP A 130 -3.40 0.01 -21.76
CA ASP A 130 -3.96 -1.26 -22.20
C ASP A 130 -4.62 -1.94 -21.00
N PHE A 131 -3.91 -2.06 -19.87
CA PHE A 131 -4.48 -2.57 -18.62
C PHE A 131 -5.78 -1.85 -18.22
N VAL A 132 -5.76 -0.51 -18.13
CA VAL A 132 -6.94 0.27 -17.72
C VAL A 132 -8.06 0.15 -18.74
N GLY A 133 -7.75 0.18 -20.04
CA GLY A 133 -8.73 0.04 -21.12
C GLY A 133 -9.39 -1.34 -21.14
N HIS A 134 -8.62 -2.40 -20.89
CA HIS A 134 -9.14 -3.76 -20.72
C HIS A 134 -10.07 -3.85 -19.51
N ALA A 135 -9.65 -3.35 -18.36
CA ALA A 135 -10.49 -3.33 -17.15
C ALA A 135 -11.83 -2.61 -17.35
N VAL A 136 -11.84 -1.49 -18.07
CA VAL A 136 -13.08 -0.77 -18.42
C VAL A 136 -13.99 -1.62 -19.32
N ARG A 137 -13.42 -2.28 -20.34
CA ARG A 137 -14.18 -3.18 -21.24
C ARG A 137 -14.75 -4.40 -20.52
N GLU A 138 -14.04 -4.93 -19.53
CA GLU A 138 -14.48 -6.05 -18.69
C GLU A 138 -15.50 -5.66 -17.62
N GLY A 139 -15.87 -4.38 -17.52
CA GLY A 139 -16.84 -3.92 -16.53
C GLY A 139 -16.29 -3.84 -15.10
N LYS A 140 -14.96 -3.78 -14.92
CA LYS A 140 -14.32 -3.57 -13.60
C LYS A 140 -14.53 -2.16 -13.05
N THR A 141 -15.19 -1.27 -13.79
CA THR A 141 -15.57 0.10 -13.39
C THR A 141 -17.09 0.25 -13.31
N GLN A 142 -17.59 1.03 -12.34
CA GLN A 142 -19.04 1.26 -12.20
C GLN A 142 -19.69 1.90 -13.45
N LYS A 143 -18.95 2.77 -14.14
CA LYS A 143 -19.33 3.39 -15.41
C LYS A 143 -18.14 3.34 -16.36
N PRO A 144 -18.36 3.19 -17.68
CA PRO A 144 -17.28 3.34 -18.65
C PRO A 144 -16.54 4.66 -18.47
N TRP A 145 -15.22 4.62 -18.51
CA TRP A 145 -14.36 5.80 -18.44
C TRP A 145 -14.08 6.38 -19.82
N SER A 146 -13.98 7.71 -19.91
CA SER A 146 -13.54 8.39 -21.13
C SER A 146 -12.05 8.13 -21.42
N ASP A 147 -11.62 8.30 -22.67
CA ASP A 147 -10.20 8.17 -23.05
C ASP A 147 -9.28 9.09 -22.23
N SER A 148 -9.75 10.30 -21.92
CA SER A 148 -9.05 11.24 -21.06
C SER A 148 -8.88 10.74 -19.62
N THR A 149 -9.89 10.03 -19.11
CA THR A 149 -9.86 9.40 -17.77
C THR A 149 -8.93 8.20 -17.77
N ILE A 150 -9.01 7.33 -18.78
CA ILE A 150 -8.11 6.17 -18.96
C ILE A 150 -6.67 6.63 -19.01
N LYS A 151 -6.35 7.59 -19.90
CA LYS A 151 -5.01 8.17 -20.02
C LYS A 151 -4.51 8.72 -18.69
N ARG A 152 -5.38 9.42 -17.96
CA ARG A 152 -5.04 9.98 -16.66
C ARG A 152 -4.72 8.86 -15.67
N VAL A 153 -5.65 7.96 -15.37
CA VAL A 153 -5.45 6.86 -14.41
C VAL A 153 -4.17 6.06 -14.73
N SER A 154 -3.92 5.78 -16.00
CA SER A 154 -2.70 5.08 -16.46
C SER A 154 -1.42 5.80 -16.04
N SER A 155 -1.35 7.12 -16.25
CA SER A 155 -0.21 7.93 -15.78
C SER A 155 -0.08 7.93 -14.26
N TYR A 156 -1.21 7.90 -13.53
CA TYR A 156 -1.19 7.86 -12.07
C TYR A 156 -0.72 6.52 -11.52
N LEU A 157 -1.05 5.40 -12.16
CA LEU A 157 -0.52 4.08 -11.79
C LEU A 157 1.01 4.05 -11.88
N ILE A 158 1.56 4.54 -13.00
CA ILE A 158 3.02 4.64 -13.20
C ILE A 158 3.67 5.58 -12.19
N GLY A 159 3.06 6.76 -11.97
CA GLY A 159 3.57 7.72 -10.99
C GLY A 159 3.59 7.14 -9.57
N CYS A 160 2.53 6.43 -9.19
CA CYS A 160 2.43 5.80 -7.87
C CYS A 160 3.46 4.68 -7.69
N CYS A 161 3.68 3.85 -8.71
CA CYS A 161 4.76 2.86 -8.70
C CYS A 161 6.14 3.52 -8.56
N ALA A 162 6.36 4.69 -9.18
CA ALA A 162 7.60 5.43 -9.03
C ALA A 162 7.77 6.01 -7.62
N ASP A 163 6.70 6.59 -7.04
CA ASP A 163 6.71 7.13 -5.67
C ASP A 163 7.07 6.05 -4.63
N TYR A 164 6.64 4.80 -4.86
CA TYR A 164 6.92 3.65 -3.99
C TYR A 164 8.17 2.85 -4.37
N GLY A 165 8.96 3.32 -5.34
CA GLY A 165 10.23 2.71 -5.70
C GLY A 165 10.13 1.38 -6.46
N LEU A 166 8.97 1.08 -7.04
CA LEU A 166 8.79 -0.02 -8.00
C LEU A 166 9.30 0.38 -9.38
N LEU A 167 9.21 1.67 -9.73
CA LEU A 167 9.68 2.21 -11.00
C LEU A 167 10.65 3.37 -10.76
N SER A 168 11.55 3.61 -11.72
CA SER A 168 12.44 4.78 -11.69
C SER A 168 11.63 6.08 -11.69
N GLY A 169 12.10 7.08 -10.94
CA GLY A 169 11.50 8.43 -10.91
C GLY A 169 11.59 9.22 -12.24
N GLY A 170 11.17 10.48 -12.20
CA GLY A 170 11.29 11.45 -13.30
C GLY A 170 10.01 11.64 -14.12
N ARG A 171 10.11 12.02 -15.40
CA ARG A 171 9.00 12.05 -16.39
C ARG A 171 9.40 11.27 -17.65
N GLY A 172 8.49 10.50 -18.24
CA GLY A 172 8.78 9.70 -19.43
C GLY A 172 7.68 8.70 -19.76
N SER A 173 7.60 8.30 -21.03
CA SER A 173 6.65 7.29 -21.52
C SER A 173 7.03 5.86 -21.14
N LYS A 174 8.28 5.64 -20.69
CA LYS A 174 8.80 4.39 -20.14
C LYS A 174 9.51 4.66 -18.82
N ARG A 175 9.35 3.77 -17.84
CA ARG A 175 10.08 3.78 -16.58
C ARG A 175 10.87 2.50 -16.42
N ALA A 176 12.10 2.60 -15.94
CA ALA A 176 12.87 1.40 -15.61
C ALA A 176 12.27 0.71 -14.39
N ILE A 177 12.16 -0.61 -14.44
CA ILE A 177 11.72 -1.43 -13.30
C ILE A 177 12.81 -1.40 -12.24
N GLN A 178 12.40 -1.17 -10.99
CA GLN A 178 13.25 -1.24 -9.81
C GLN A 178 12.86 -2.49 -9.02
N PRO A 179 13.79 -3.42 -8.77
CA PRO A 179 13.50 -4.59 -7.95
C PRO A 179 13.08 -4.19 -6.53
N VAL A 180 11.94 -4.72 -6.07
CA VAL A 180 11.49 -4.56 -4.68
C VAL A 180 11.66 -5.88 -3.93
N ARG A 181 12.18 -5.81 -2.70
CA ARG A 181 12.20 -6.93 -1.76
C ARG A 181 11.50 -6.50 -0.49
N ILE A 182 10.55 -7.30 -0.01
CA ILE A 182 9.87 -7.00 1.25
C ILE A 182 10.89 -6.94 2.40
N GLN A 183 10.67 -6.02 3.34
CA GLN A 183 11.50 -5.93 4.54
C GLN A 183 10.88 -6.73 5.70
N GLU A 184 11.71 -7.26 6.58
CA GLU A 184 11.27 -8.03 7.75
C GLU A 184 10.25 -7.26 8.61
N SER A 185 10.49 -5.96 8.85
CA SER A 185 9.57 -5.06 9.55
C SER A 185 8.21 -4.93 8.85
N THR A 186 8.19 -4.97 7.52
CA THR A 186 6.96 -4.95 6.71
C THR A 186 6.23 -6.27 6.80
N VAL A 187 6.94 -7.41 6.76
CA VAL A 187 6.34 -8.73 6.98
C VAL A 187 5.69 -8.80 8.35
N LEU A 188 6.43 -8.42 9.40
CA LEU A 188 5.95 -8.47 10.78
C LEU A 188 4.71 -7.57 10.96
N TYR A 189 4.78 -6.33 10.49
CA TYR A 189 3.67 -5.40 10.55
C TYR A 189 2.43 -5.94 9.83
N LEU A 190 2.57 -6.36 8.57
CA LEU A 190 1.44 -6.79 7.75
C LEU A 190 0.80 -8.06 8.31
N ALA A 191 1.60 -9.04 8.73
CA ALA A 191 1.08 -10.29 9.29
C ALA A 191 0.21 -10.04 10.54
N TYR A 192 0.72 -9.24 11.49
CA TYR A 192 -0.03 -8.90 12.70
C TYR A 192 -1.20 -7.97 12.42
N LYS A 193 -1.07 -7.00 11.51
CA LYS A 193 -2.18 -6.12 11.16
C LYS A 193 -3.35 -6.92 10.60
N LEU A 194 -3.09 -7.87 9.69
CA LEU A 194 -4.12 -8.75 9.14
C LEU A 194 -4.73 -9.65 10.22
N HIS A 195 -3.91 -10.18 11.14
CA HIS A 195 -4.39 -10.96 12.28
C HIS A 195 -5.34 -10.15 13.17
N PHE A 196 -4.95 -8.94 13.56
CA PHE A 196 -5.77 -8.06 14.41
C PHE A 196 -6.99 -7.48 13.68
N ASP A 197 -6.98 -7.46 12.35
CA ASP A 197 -8.17 -7.20 11.52
C ASP A 197 -9.15 -8.39 11.50
N GLY A 198 -8.83 -9.47 12.20
CA GLY A 198 -9.71 -10.63 12.41
C GLY A 198 -9.53 -11.75 11.39
N LEU A 199 -8.50 -11.70 10.56
CA LEU A 199 -8.23 -12.77 9.59
C LEU A 199 -7.65 -14.00 10.32
N GLY A 200 -8.16 -15.18 9.97
CA GLY A 200 -7.56 -16.45 10.39
C GLY A 200 -6.21 -16.70 9.70
N ASP A 201 -5.39 -17.57 10.28
CA ASP A 201 -3.99 -17.80 9.86
C ASP A 201 -3.82 -18.07 8.35
N ASN A 202 -4.64 -18.93 7.76
CA ASN A 202 -4.58 -19.21 6.32
C ASN A 202 -5.05 -18.01 5.47
N ALA A 203 -5.98 -17.19 5.97
CA ALA A 203 -6.38 -15.97 5.28
C ALA A 203 -5.30 -14.89 5.35
N VAL A 204 -4.56 -14.80 6.47
CA VAL A 204 -3.37 -13.96 6.58
C VAL A 204 -2.33 -14.39 5.55
N ILE A 205 -2.00 -15.68 5.47
CA ILE A 205 -0.99 -16.21 4.54
C ILE A 205 -1.34 -15.94 3.07
N ASN A 206 -2.60 -16.08 2.70
CA ASN A 206 -3.05 -15.94 1.31
C ASN A 206 -3.58 -14.54 1.00
N HIS A 207 -3.34 -13.54 1.86
CA HIS A 207 -3.84 -12.20 1.65
C HIS A 207 -3.19 -11.53 0.43
N LYS A 208 -3.99 -10.89 -0.42
CA LYS A 208 -3.52 -10.29 -1.69
C LYS A 208 -2.42 -9.23 -1.52
N SER A 209 -2.32 -8.57 -0.36
CA SER A 209 -1.27 -7.57 -0.11
C SER A 209 0.15 -8.13 -0.20
N TRP A 210 0.35 -9.44 0.00
CA TRP A 210 1.65 -10.08 -0.20
C TRP A 210 2.11 -10.04 -1.66
N ALA A 211 1.16 -10.12 -2.60
CA ALA A 211 1.44 -10.05 -4.04
C ALA A 211 1.97 -8.68 -4.49
N LEU A 212 1.85 -7.62 -3.68
CA LEU A 212 2.54 -6.34 -3.93
C LEU A 212 4.06 -6.52 -3.98
N PHE A 213 4.57 -7.52 -3.28
CA PHE A 213 5.99 -7.87 -3.19
C PHE A 213 6.34 -9.15 -3.96
N GLY A 214 5.42 -9.64 -4.79
CA GLY A 214 5.63 -10.83 -5.62
C GLY A 214 5.61 -12.13 -4.84
N LEU A 215 5.07 -12.12 -3.62
CA LEU A 215 5.01 -13.28 -2.73
C LEU A 215 3.69 -14.01 -2.89
N ASP A 216 3.75 -15.32 -3.04
CA ASP A 216 2.61 -16.22 -2.91
C ASP A 216 2.49 -16.80 -1.49
N GLY A 217 1.47 -17.63 -1.25
CA GLY A 217 1.24 -18.22 0.06
C GLY A 217 2.36 -19.14 0.56
N SER A 218 3.19 -19.69 -0.32
CA SER A 218 4.37 -20.48 0.05
C SER A 218 5.51 -19.57 0.47
N ASP A 219 5.78 -18.50 -0.28
CA ASP A 219 6.78 -17.49 0.06
C ASP A 219 6.46 -16.82 1.40
N VAL A 220 5.19 -16.48 1.64
CA VAL A 220 4.74 -15.88 2.90
C VAL A 220 4.99 -16.83 4.07
N ARG A 221 4.76 -18.15 3.91
CA ARG A 221 5.08 -19.12 4.97
C ARG A 221 6.57 -19.15 5.28
N GLU A 222 7.43 -18.98 4.27
CA GLU A 222 8.88 -18.88 4.51
C GLU A 222 9.23 -17.61 5.28
N GLU A 223 8.68 -16.46 4.90
CA GLU A 223 8.89 -15.20 5.62
C GLU A 223 8.42 -15.28 7.08
N LEU A 224 7.25 -15.87 7.33
CA LEU A 224 6.77 -16.10 8.71
C LEU A 224 7.70 -17.05 9.48
N LYS A 225 8.24 -18.10 8.84
CA LYS A 225 9.26 -18.96 9.47
C LYS A 225 10.55 -18.20 9.80
N ARG A 226 10.93 -17.18 9.01
CA ARG A 226 12.06 -16.30 9.35
C ARG A 226 11.75 -15.48 10.60
N LEU A 227 10.56 -14.85 10.67
CA LEU A 227 10.12 -14.11 11.86
C LEU A 227 10.05 -14.98 13.11
N ALA A 228 9.68 -16.25 12.96
CA ALA A 228 9.61 -17.20 14.08
C ALA A 228 10.97 -17.41 14.78
N LYS A 229 12.09 -17.22 14.07
CA LYS A 229 13.44 -17.32 14.66
C LYS A 229 13.71 -16.23 15.71
N ASN A 230 13.04 -15.09 15.59
CA ASN A 230 13.14 -13.99 16.55
C ASN A 230 12.19 -14.19 17.76
N GLY A 231 11.44 -15.29 17.79
CA GLY A 231 10.45 -15.57 18.83
C GLY A 231 9.19 -14.71 18.75
N TRP A 232 9.01 -13.96 17.66
CA TRP A 232 7.87 -13.05 17.49
C TRP A 232 6.57 -13.76 17.14
N LEU A 233 6.64 -14.99 16.61
CA LEU A 233 5.49 -15.83 16.30
C LEU A 233 5.93 -17.30 16.26
N ILE A 234 4.97 -18.23 16.32
CA ILE A 234 5.25 -19.66 16.19
C ILE A 234 4.51 -20.18 14.97
N VAL A 235 5.22 -20.71 13.97
CA VAL A 235 4.61 -21.32 12.78
C VAL A 235 4.59 -22.83 12.93
N GLN A 236 3.41 -23.43 12.86
CA GLN A 236 3.23 -24.88 12.80
C GLN A 236 2.50 -25.23 11.51
N SER A 237 3.09 -26.09 10.68
CA SER A 237 2.50 -26.52 9.41
C SER A 237 2.21 -28.02 9.42
N ALA A 238 1.00 -28.40 9.02
CA ALA A 238 0.58 -29.78 8.80
C ALA A 238 -0.15 -29.86 7.46
N GLY A 239 0.51 -30.41 6.44
CA GLY A 239 0.03 -30.33 5.05
C GLY A 239 -0.14 -28.89 4.60
N ASP A 240 -1.30 -28.58 4.00
CA ASP A 240 -1.62 -27.23 3.51
C ASP A 240 -2.09 -26.27 4.61
N VAL A 241 -2.35 -26.77 5.82
CA VAL A 241 -2.83 -25.97 6.95
C VAL A 241 -1.64 -25.47 7.75
N THR A 242 -1.53 -24.14 7.87
CA THR A 242 -0.62 -23.52 8.84
C THR A 242 -1.42 -22.93 10.00
N ARG A 243 -0.96 -23.20 11.21
CA ARG A 243 -1.38 -22.54 12.43
C ARG A 243 -0.28 -21.58 12.89
N ILE A 244 -0.66 -20.37 13.29
CA ILE A 244 0.24 -19.33 13.75
C ILE A 244 -0.07 -19.05 15.23
N GLY A 245 0.94 -19.22 16.08
CA GLY A 245 0.92 -18.78 17.47
C GLY A 245 1.38 -17.33 17.57
N TRP A 246 0.43 -16.40 17.61
CA TRP A 246 0.64 -14.96 17.73
C TRP A 246 1.08 -14.57 19.16
N GLN A 247 2.33 -14.12 19.31
CA GLN A 247 2.91 -13.80 20.61
C GLN A 247 2.44 -12.44 21.11
N PHE A 248 2.45 -11.43 20.24
CA PHE A 248 1.99 -10.10 20.60
C PHE A 248 0.46 -10.04 20.74
N LYS A 249 -0.02 -9.22 21.68
CA LYS A 249 -1.44 -9.06 22.01
C LYS A 249 -2.07 -7.80 21.44
N SER A 250 -1.24 -6.90 20.90
CA SER A 250 -1.71 -5.71 20.21
C SER A 250 -0.75 -5.22 19.14
N MET A 251 -1.21 -4.31 18.27
CA MET A 251 -0.34 -3.66 17.29
C MET A 251 0.69 -2.74 17.94
N GLU A 252 0.41 -2.20 19.12
CA GLU A 252 1.36 -1.37 19.88
C GLU A 252 2.61 -2.16 20.25
N GLU A 253 2.45 -3.41 20.74
CA GLU A 253 3.59 -4.30 21.02
C GLU A 253 4.41 -4.60 19.75
N VAL A 254 3.74 -4.80 18.61
CA VAL A 254 4.40 -5.02 17.31
C VAL A 254 5.23 -3.79 16.91
N ILE A 255 4.65 -2.60 17.06
CA ILE A 255 5.34 -1.34 16.74
C ILE A 255 6.53 -1.13 17.67
N ASP A 256 6.38 -1.41 18.97
CA ASP A 256 7.48 -1.28 19.93
C ASP A 256 8.68 -2.12 19.49
N VAL A 257 8.46 -3.39 19.12
CA VAL A 257 9.52 -4.26 18.58
C VAL A 257 10.12 -3.72 17.30
N ILE A 258 9.31 -3.29 16.33
CA ILE A 258 9.81 -2.73 15.06
C ILE A 258 10.66 -1.47 15.30
N THR A 259 10.29 -0.62 16.26
CA THR A 259 11.03 0.62 16.56
C THR A 259 12.31 0.43 17.38
N GLN A 260 12.48 -0.74 18.00
CA GLN A 260 13.67 -1.09 18.80
C GLN A 260 14.69 -1.95 18.04
N SER A 261 14.31 -2.46 16.86
CA SER A 261 15.13 -3.33 16.02
C SER A 261 16.09 -2.59 15.10
#